data_AF-A0A914Q9W6-F1
#
_entry.id   AF-A0A914Q9W6-F1
#
_cell.length_a   1.000
_cell.length_b   1.000
_cell.length_c   1.000
_cell.angle_alpha   90.00
_cell.angle_beta   90.00
_cell.angle_gamma   90.00
#
_symmetry.space_group_name_H-M   'P 1'
#
loop_
_entity.id
_entity.type
_entity.pdbx_description
1 polymer ?
#
loop_
_entity_poly.entity_id
_entity_poly.type
_entity_poly.pdbx_seq_one_letter_code
_entity_poly.pdbx_strand_id
1 'polypeptide(L)'
;MNSLKPGCSVAGIGNYSFSELPYNSSLINNKQTQRYEMLEIPSSNGNNNVTFKFQNSCKNKNYANEFTTSEIGNKKIYNLILTELGAAMLEVNPEKPRKGTGEFSLSIVMALNDINYQGHIALCRVNPKSEYPCDPKKPENFFYFQTNFNGGNDSDLSAVVPYQTNEPNSSDHFVSAYTFKAIRPGKFHS
;
A
#
# COMPACT_ATOMS: atom_id res chain seq x y z
N MET A 1 -10.59 8.81 5.59
CA MET A 1 -10.20 8.42 4.22
C MET A 1 -11.35 8.76 3.29
N ASN A 2 -11.22 9.82 2.49
CA ASN A 2 -12.13 10.05 1.38
C ASN A 2 -11.64 9.19 0.22
N SER A 3 -12.21 8.00 0.11
CA SER A 3 -12.05 7.12 -1.04
C SER A 3 -12.68 7.77 -2.29
N LEU A 4 -12.31 7.28 -3.48
CA LEU A 4 -12.81 7.76 -4.78
C LEU A 4 -14.34 7.97 -4.80
N LYS A 5 -14.90 8.84 -5.66
CA LYS A 5 -16.37 8.92 -5.73
C LYS A 5 -16.97 7.57 -6.19
N PRO A 6 -18.13 7.14 -5.66
CA PRO A 6 -18.86 6.00 -6.21
C PRO A 6 -19.01 6.12 -7.73
N GLY A 7 -18.71 5.04 -8.47
CA GLY A 7 -18.70 5.03 -9.95
C GLY A 7 -17.37 5.40 -10.60
N CYS A 8 -16.33 5.71 -9.81
CA CYS A 8 -14.98 5.87 -10.31
C CYS A 8 -14.32 4.49 -10.51
N SER A 9 -13.86 4.22 -11.73
CA SER A 9 -13.10 3.02 -12.09
C SER A 9 -11.78 3.42 -12.75
N VAL A 10 -10.75 2.58 -12.54
CA VAL A 10 -9.45 2.73 -13.19
C VAL A 10 -9.22 1.57 -14.13
N ALA A 11 -8.76 1.89 -15.34
CA ALA A 11 -8.38 0.92 -16.35
C ALA A 11 -6.88 1.03 -16.62
N GLY A 12 -6.15 -0.08 -16.50
CA GLY A 12 -4.78 -0.19 -17.00
C GLY A 12 -4.79 -0.35 -18.53
N ILE A 13 -3.97 0.43 -19.23
CA ILE A 13 -3.75 0.38 -20.67
C ILE A 13 -2.28 0.07 -20.92
N GLY A 14 -2.07 -1.13 -21.44
CA GLY A 14 -0.83 -1.58 -22.08
C GLY A 14 -1.17 -2.34 -23.36
N ASN A 15 -0.28 -3.21 -23.85
CA ASN A 15 -0.58 -4.16 -24.93
C ASN A 15 -1.58 -5.27 -24.52
N TYR A 16 -2.30 -5.09 -23.40
CA TYR A 16 -2.98 -6.16 -22.66
C TYR A 16 -4.38 -5.72 -22.22
N SER A 17 -5.25 -6.71 -22.03
CA SER A 17 -6.69 -6.57 -21.80
C SER A 17 -7.07 -5.73 -20.58
N PHE A 18 -8.17 -4.99 -20.73
CA PHE A 18 -8.77 -4.10 -19.73
C PHE A 18 -9.25 -4.87 -18.50
N SER A 19 -9.10 -4.26 -17.32
CA SER A 19 -9.82 -4.68 -16.10
C SER A 19 -10.26 -3.41 -15.37
N GLU A 20 -11.57 -3.27 -15.17
CA GLU A 20 -12.15 -2.19 -14.37
C GLU A 20 -12.05 -2.56 -12.89
N LEU A 21 -11.42 -1.69 -12.11
CA LEU A 21 -11.41 -1.82 -10.65
C LEU A 21 -12.55 -0.97 -10.06
N PRO A 22 -13.51 -1.57 -9.34
CA PRO A 22 -14.63 -0.84 -8.76
C PRO A 22 -14.19 0.03 -7.56
N TYR A 23 -15.10 0.88 -7.11
CA TYR A 23 -14.89 1.72 -5.94
C TYR A 23 -14.60 0.89 -4.67
N ASN A 24 -13.58 1.29 -3.91
CA ASN A 24 -13.18 0.68 -2.64
C ASN A 24 -12.85 -0.82 -2.72
N SER A 25 -12.40 -1.30 -3.88
CA SER A 25 -11.81 -2.63 -4.00
C SER A 25 -10.36 -2.59 -3.53
N SER A 26 -10.05 -3.37 -2.49
CA SER A 26 -8.69 -3.79 -2.20
C SER A 26 -8.39 -4.99 -3.09
N LEU A 27 -7.26 -4.97 -3.80
CA LEU A 27 -6.77 -6.12 -4.55
C LEU A 27 -6.28 -7.18 -3.56
N ILE A 28 -7.20 -7.98 -3.03
CA ILE A 28 -6.87 -9.04 -2.07
C ILE A 28 -6.62 -10.33 -2.86
N ASN A 29 -5.40 -10.86 -2.80
CA ASN A 29 -5.16 -12.26 -3.16
C ASN A 29 -5.70 -13.15 -2.04
N ASN A 30 -6.99 -13.48 -2.13
CA ASN A 30 -7.63 -14.34 -1.15
C ASN A 30 -7.77 -15.77 -1.72
N LYS A 31 -6.82 -16.64 -1.33
CA LYS A 31 -6.86 -18.07 -1.68
C LYS A 31 -8.11 -18.79 -1.16
N GLN A 32 -8.77 -18.33 -0.09
CA GLN A 32 -10.00 -18.93 0.42
C GLN A 32 -11.22 -18.60 -0.45
N THR A 33 -11.26 -17.41 -1.07
CA THR A 33 -12.40 -17.00 -1.90
C THR A 33 -12.16 -17.23 -3.40
N GLN A 34 -10.98 -17.72 -3.79
CA GLN A 34 -10.53 -17.87 -5.20
C GLN A 34 -10.68 -16.59 -6.04
N ARG A 35 -10.79 -15.43 -5.38
CA ARG A 35 -10.85 -14.14 -6.06
C ARG A 35 -9.42 -13.67 -6.29
N TYR A 36 -9.05 -13.62 -7.56
CA TYR A 36 -7.80 -13.03 -8.03
C TYR A 36 -8.12 -11.70 -8.68
N GLU A 37 -8.16 -10.65 -7.87
CA GLU A 37 -8.27 -9.27 -8.36
C GLU A 37 -6.84 -8.71 -8.56
N MET A 38 -6.00 -9.42 -9.31
CA MET A 38 -4.63 -8.99 -9.64
C MET A 38 -4.56 -8.62 -11.12
N LEU A 39 -4.06 -7.44 -11.44
CA LEU A 39 -3.71 -7.10 -12.82
C LEU A 39 -2.35 -7.73 -13.14
N GLU A 40 -2.38 -8.82 -13.90
CA GLU A 40 -1.15 -9.42 -14.43
C GLU A 40 -0.70 -8.66 -15.67
N ILE A 41 0.50 -8.09 -15.61
CA ILE A 41 1.13 -7.41 -16.74
C ILE A 41 2.16 -8.39 -17.32
N PRO A 42 1.93 -8.99 -18.50
CA PRO A 42 2.87 -9.91 -19.10
C PRO A 42 4.22 -9.22 -19.33
N SER A 43 5.28 -9.73 -18.69
CA SER A 43 6.61 -9.14 -18.91
C SER A 43 7.15 -9.61 -20.25
N SER A 44 7.17 -8.75 -21.26
CA SER A 44 8.17 -8.90 -22.32
C SER A 44 9.56 -8.58 -21.74
N ASN A 45 10.64 -9.10 -22.32
CA ASN A 45 12.01 -8.84 -21.85
C ASN A 45 12.35 -7.34 -21.94
N GLY A 46 12.00 -6.56 -20.91
CA GLY A 46 12.21 -5.11 -20.86
C GLY A 46 11.34 -4.40 -19.81
N ASN A 47 11.63 -3.12 -19.55
CA ASN A 47 10.81 -2.24 -18.73
C ASN A 47 9.43 -2.09 -19.39
N ASN A 48 8.38 -2.55 -18.71
CA ASN A 48 7.01 -2.42 -19.21
C ASN A 48 6.43 -1.12 -18.68
N ASN A 49 6.01 -0.26 -19.60
CA ASN A 49 5.25 0.93 -19.26
C ASN A 49 3.77 0.55 -19.18
N VAL A 50 3.10 0.94 -18.10
CA VAL A 50 1.65 0.76 -17.95
C VAL A 50 1.03 2.12 -17.78
N THR A 51 0.07 2.44 -18.65
CA THR A 51 -0.66 3.69 -18.59
C THR A 51 -2.02 3.43 -17.98
N PHE A 52 -2.29 3.99 -16.82
CA PHE A 52 -3.59 3.86 -16.19
C PHE A 52 -4.45 5.05 -16.58
N LYS A 53 -5.66 4.79 -17.08
CA LYS A 53 -6.65 5.82 -17.41
C LYS A 53 -7.80 5.77 -16.43
N PHE A 54 -8.18 6.93 -15.93
CA PHE A 54 -9.37 7.08 -15.10
C PHE A 54 -10.60 7.16 -16.00
N GLN A 55 -11.64 6.37 -15.70
CA GLN A 55 -12.89 6.39 -16.45
C GLN A 55 -14.02 7.06 -15.66
N ASN A 56 -15.13 7.38 -16.34
CA ASN A 56 -16.36 7.90 -15.73
C ASN A 56 -16.17 9.19 -14.89
N SER A 57 -16.89 9.29 -13.76
CA SER A 57 -16.95 10.45 -12.85
C SER A 57 -15.72 10.60 -11.96
N CYS A 58 -14.60 9.93 -12.26
CA CYS A 58 -13.32 10.13 -11.59
C CYS A 58 -12.73 11.55 -11.79
N LYS A 59 -13.38 12.43 -12.55
CA LYS A 59 -12.97 13.84 -12.74
C LYS A 59 -12.94 14.58 -11.38
N ASN A 60 -11.81 14.50 -10.71
CA ASN A 60 -11.34 15.45 -9.72
C ASN A 60 -10.22 16.28 -10.35
N LYS A 61 -10.10 17.56 -9.99
CA LYS A 61 -9.16 18.50 -10.62
C LYS A 61 -7.69 18.08 -10.51
N ASN A 62 -7.38 17.15 -9.61
CA ASN A 62 -6.00 16.79 -9.27
C ASN A 62 -5.47 15.55 -10.02
N TYR A 63 -6.33 14.77 -10.70
CA TYR A 63 -5.89 13.56 -11.43
C TYR A 63 -5.50 13.85 -12.88
N ALA A 64 -4.29 13.43 -13.26
CA ALA A 64 -3.97 13.14 -14.66
C ALA A 64 -5.04 12.19 -15.23
N ASN A 65 -5.68 12.56 -16.35
CA ASN A 65 -6.66 11.68 -17.03
C ASN A 65 -6.04 10.31 -17.36
N GLU A 66 -4.71 10.30 -17.50
CA GLU A 66 -3.89 9.12 -17.60
C GLU A 66 -2.59 9.33 -16.82
N PHE A 67 -2.07 8.30 -16.17
CA PHE A 67 -0.71 8.31 -15.64
C PHE A 67 0.04 7.08 -16.16
N THR A 68 1.25 7.30 -16.65
CA THR A 68 2.11 6.21 -17.14
C THR A 68 3.17 5.93 -16.09
N THR A 69 3.18 4.71 -15.58
CA THR A 69 4.27 4.24 -14.74
C THR A 69 5.38 3.76 -15.65
N SER A 70 6.54 4.41 -15.56
CA SER A 70 7.77 3.91 -16.15
C SER A 70 8.37 2.82 -15.23
N GLU A 71 8.87 1.73 -15.82
CA GLU A 71 9.71 0.74 -15.13
C GLU A 71 9.00 -0.22 -14.16
N ILE A 72 7.90 -0.85 -14.59
CA ILE A 72 7.40 -2.04 -13.86
C ILE A 72 8.39 -3.19 -14.06
N GLY A 73 9.07 -3.54 -12.97
CA GLY A 73 10.09 -4.58 -12.93
C GLY A 73 9.53 -5.99 -13.08
N ASN A 74 10.33 -6.89 -13.65
CA ASN A 74 9.95 -8.29 -13.82
C ASN A 74 9.85 -9.02 -12.46
N LYS A 75 8.81 -9.85 -12.28
CA LYS A 75 8.52 -10.61 -11.05
C LYS A 75 8.40 -9.74 -9.79
N LYS A 76 7.98 -8.49 -9.96
CA LYS A 76 7.70 -7.56 -8.86
C LYS A 76 6.20 -7.41 -8.66
N ILE A 77 5.82 -7.05 -7.44
CA ILE A 77 4.44 -6.74 -7.08
C ILE A 77 4.37 -5.25 -6.79
N TYR A 78 3.33 -4.58 -7.27
CA TYR A 78 3.13 -3.17 -7.01
C TYR A 78 1.75 -2.94 -6.40
N ASN A 79 1.69 -2.10 -5.38
CA ASN A 79 0.44 -1.52 -4.89
C ASN A 79 0.16 -0.26 -5.71
N LEU A 80 -1.03 -0.19 -6.31
CA LEU A 80 -1.55 1.04 -6.88
C LEU A 80 -2.54 1.66 -5.89
N ILE A 81 -2.27 2.91 -5.52
CA ILE A 81 -3.06 3.68 -4.57
C ILE A 81 -3.67 4.87 -5.30
N LEU A 82 -4.98 5.01 -5.13
CA LEU A 82 -5.78 6.01 -5.81
C LEU A 82 -6.61 6.73 -4.74
N THR A 83 -6.31 8.01 -4.51
CA THR A 83 -6.99 8.87 -3.51
C THR A 83 -7.31 10.21 -4.13
N GLU A 84 -8.12 11.07 -3.50
CA GLU A 84 -8.42 12.43 -4.01
C GLU A 84 -7.18 13.31 -4.25
N LEU A 85 -6.03 12.92 -3.70
CA LEU A 85 -4.75 13.62 -3.86
C LEU A 85 -3.99 13.21 -5.12
N GLY A 86 -4.32 12.08 -5.75
CA GLY A 86 -3.65 11.59 -6.96
C GLY A 86 -3.48 10.07 -6.98
N ALA A 87 -2.55 9.61 -7.81
CA ALA A 87 -2.15 8.21 -7.90
C ALA A 87 -0.75 7.99 -7.33
N ALA A 88 -0.51 6.91 -6.61
CA ALA A 88 0.82 6.52 -6.17
C ALA A 88 1.03 5.02 -6.42
N MET A 89 2.22 4.66 -6.90
CA MET A 89 2.59 3.26 -7.08
C MET A 89 3.78 2.93 -6.19
N LEU A 90 3.69 1.80 -5.49
CA LEU A 90 4.72 1.34 -4.55
C LEU A 90 5.10 -0.09 -4.88
N GLU A 91 6.40 -0.35 -5.04
CA GLU A 91 6.88 -1.73 -5.09
C GLU A 91 6.67 -2.39 -3.73
N VAL A 92 6.07 -3.57 -3.76
CA VAL A 92 5.87 -4.45 -2.61
C VAL A 92 6.94 -5.52 -2.69
N ASN A 93 7.78 -5.62 -1.64
CA ASN A 93 8.69 -6.74 -1.51
C ASN A 93 7.94 -7.94 -0.91
N PRO A 94 7.66 -9.02 -1.67
CA PRO A 94 6.94 -10.17 -1.15
C PRO A 94 7.83 -11.13 -0.36
N GLU A 95 9.14 -10.84 -0.22
CA GLU A 95 10.04 -11.69 0.53
C GLU A 95 9.51 -11.90 1.95
N LYS A 96 9.41 -13.18 2.33
CA LYS A 96 9.08 -13.57 3.69
C LYS A 96 10.14 -12.95 4.63
N PRO A 97 9.73 -12.32 5.75
CA PRO A 97 10.68 -11.78 6.72
C PRO A 97 11.69 -12.85 7.15
N ARG A 98 12.98 -12.52 7.08
CA ARG A 98 14.09 -13.47 7.33
C ARG A 98 14.36 -13.73 8.82
N LYS A 99 13.76 -12.94 9.72
CA LYS A 99 13.96 -13.01 11.18
C LYS A 99 12.61 -13.00 11.90
N GLY A 100 12.55 -13.71 13.03
CA GLY A 100 11.39 -13.76 13.94
C GLY A 100 10.73 -15.13 14.04
N THR A 101 9.84 -15.28 15.01
CA THR A 101 9.00 -16.48 15.25
C THR A 101 7.57 -16.33 14.71
N GLY A 102 7.32 -15.27 13.92
CA GLY A 102 5.98 -14.90 13.46
C GLY A 102 5.44 -15.84 12.39
N GLU A 103 4.16 -16.20 12.53
CA GLU A 103 3.41 -16.99 11.54
C GLU A 103 2.99 -16.16 10.32
N PHE A 104 2.99 -14.82 10.45
CA PHE A 104 2.50 -13.88 9.44
C PHE A 104 3.50 -12.74 9.19
N SER A 105 3.31 -12.06 8.07
CA SER A 105 4.07 -10.88 7.68
C SER A 105 3.11 -9.71 7.50
N LEU A 106 3.47 -8.53 8.02
CA LEU A 106 2.67 -7.31 7.87
C LEU A 106 3.55 -6.15 7.42
N SER A 107 3.07 -5.43 6.41
CA SER A 107 3.54 -4.12 5.98
C SER A 107 2.39 -3.13 6.16
N ILE A 108 2.74 -1.87 6.40
CA ILE A 108 1.77 -0.78 6.51
C ILE A 108 2.06 0.22 5.41
N VAL A 109 1.02 0.58 4.65
CA VAL A 109 1.07 1.70 3.71
C VAL A 109 0.10 2.77 4.17
N MET A 110 0.59 3.99 4.32
CA MET A 110 -0.20 5.14 4.76
C MET A 110 -0.33 6.17 3.63
N ALA A 111 -1.57 6.38 3.24
CA ALA A 111 -2.01 7.31 2.22
C ALA A 111 -3.02 8.28 2.87
N LEU A 112 -2.50 9.22 3.65
CA LEU A 112 -3.31 10.17 4.43
C LEU A 112 -3.50 11.47 3.64
N ASN A 113 -4.63 12.15 3.85
CA ASN A 113 -5.00 13.35 3.09
C ASN A 113 -4.59 14.66 3.77
N ASP A 114 -4.34 14.61 5.07
CA ASP A 114 -4.13 15.75 5.95
C ASP A 114 -2.69 15.84 6.48
N ILE A 115 -1.93 14.73 6.43
CA ILE A 115 -0.57 14.68 6.95
C ILE A 115 0.34 13.74 6.15
N ASN A 116 1.59 14.16 5.96
CA ASN A 116 2.66 13.33 5.41
C ASN A 116 3.33 12.53 6.53
N TYR A 117 2.65 11.50 7.03
CA TYR A 117 3.11 10.77 8.19
C TYR A 117 4.31 9.87 7.87
N GLN A 118 5.45 10.16 8.51
CA GLN A 118 6.69 9.37 8.42
C GLN A 118 7.20 8.95 9.83
N GLY A 119 6.32 9.00 10.82
CA GLY A 119 6.63 8.75 12.23
C GLY A 119 6.67 7.26 12.61
N HIS A 120 6.70 6.97 13.91
CA HIS A 120 6.71 5.61 14.43
C HIS A 120 5.29 5.06 14.62
N ILE A 121 5.04 3.82 14.19
CA ILE A 121 3.77 3.14 14.40
C ILE A 121 3.93 2.10 15.49
N ALA A 122 2.96 2.02 16.40
CA ALA A 122 2.84 0.94 17.36
C ALA A 122 1.49 0.23 17.17
N LEU A 123 1.52 -1.06 16.89
CA LEU A 123 0.33 -1.90 16.79
C LEU A 123 0.14 -2.71 18.07
N CYS A 124 -1.07 -2.65 18.63
CA CYS A 124 -1.44 -3.41 19.81
C CYS A 124 -1.68 -4.89 19.49
N ARG A 125 -1.04 -5.79 20.26
CA ARG A 125 -1.30 -7.23 20.23
C ARG A 125 -2.56 -7.55 21.03
N VAL A 126 -3.68 -7.77 20.35
CA VAL A 126 -4.94 -8.08 21.05
C VAL A 126 -4.86 -9.46 21.73
N ASN A 127 -4.98 -9.48 23.05
CA ASN A 127 -5.14 -10.71 23.83
C ASN A 127 -6.58 -10.75 24.38
N PRO A 128 -7.37 -11.79 24.09
CA PRO A 128 -8.81 -11.77 24.32
C PRO A 128 -9.17 -11.94 25.80
N LYS A 129 -8.18 -12.16 26.67
CA LYS A 129 -8.36 -12.31 28.12
C LYS A 129 -8.18 -11.01 28.92
N SER A 130 -7.82 -9.90 28.27
CA SER A 130 -7.58 -8.61 28.94
C SER A 130 -8.59 -7.57 28.48
N GLU A 131 -9.22 -6.89 29.43
CA GLU A 131 -10.06 -5.71 29.17
C GLU A 131 -9.28 -4.57 28.51
N TYR A 132 -7.97 -4.49 28.82
CA TYR A 132 -7.01 -3.61 28.15
C TYR A 132 -5.99 -4.47 27.40
N PRO A 133 -6.16 -4.70 26.09
CA PRO A 133 -5.33 -5.64 25.35
C PRO A 133 -3.85 -5.25 25.34
N CYS A 134 -3.54 -3.95 25.50
CA CYS A 134 -2.17 -3.46 25.57
C CYS A 134 -1.97 -2.45 26.70
N ASP A 135 -1.09 -2.79 27.63
CA ASP A 135 -0.55 -1.89 28.64
C ASP A 135 0.65 -1.10 28.04
N PRO A 136 0.59 0.25 27.96
CA PRO A 136 1.67 1.07 27.40
C PRO A 136 2.99 0.97 28.17
N LYS A 137 2.98 0.47 29.42
CA LYS A 137 4.19 0.22 30.21
C LYS A 137 4.86 -1.13 29.91
N LYS A 138 4.24 -1.94 29.04
CA LYS A 138 4.70 -3.27 28.65
C LYS A 138 4.99 -3.30 27.14
N PRO A 139 6.22 -2.96 26.72
CA PRO A 139 6.60 -2.90 25.30
C PRO A 139 6.32 -4.20 24.54
N GLU A 140 6.35 -5.34 25.21
CA GLU A 140 6.05 -6.66 24.65
C GLU A 140 4.60 -6.80 24.13
N ASN A 141 3.69 -5.90 24.53
CA ASN A 141 2.33 -5.85 24.02
C ASN A 141 2.22 -5.22 22.63
N PHE A 142 3.29 -4.66 22.10
CA PHE A 142 3.25 -3.90 20.85
C PHE A 142 4.17 -4.50 19.78
N PHE A 143 3.80 -4.26 18.53
CA PHE A 143 4.70 -4.33 17.39
C PHE A 143 5.03 -2.91 16.94
N TYR A 144 6.31 -2.59 16.85
CA TYR A 144 6.76 -1.26 16.47
C TYR A 144 7.26 -1.25 15.03
N PHE A 145 6.87 -0.22 14.28
CA PHE A 145 7.51 0.20 13.05
C PHE A 145 8.19 1.52 13.34
N GLN A 146 9.51 1.49 13.48
CA GLN A 146 10.31 2.62 13.94
C GLN A 146 11.02 3.27 12.76
N THR A 147 11.22 4.57 12.82
CA THR A 147 11.96 5.32 11.83
C THR A 147 13.21 5.89 12.48
N ASN A 148 14.32 5.98 11.74
CA ASN A 148 15.57 6.58 12.20
C ASN A 148 16.06 6.07 13.57
N PHE A 149 15.99 4.76 13.82
CA PHE A 149 16.52 4.15 15.03
C PHE A 149 18.02 3.82 14.88
N ASN A 150 18.66 3.33 15.95
CA ASN A 150 20.11 3.08 15.99
C ASN A 150 20.98 4.29 15.57
N GLY A 151 20.60 5.48 16.05
CA GLY A 151 21.30 6.72 15.71
C GLY A 151 21.04 7.23 14.29
N GLY A 152 19.92 6.82 13.67
CA GLY A 152 19.51 7.27 12.34
C GLY A 152 19.96 6.38 11.19
N ASN A 153 20.63 5.25 11.47
CA ASN A 153 21.15 4.36 10.43
C ASN A 153 20.12 3.33 9.95
N ASP A 154 19.07 3.08 10.72
CA ASP A 154 18.05 2.09 10.41
C ASP A 154 16.64 2.69 10.43
N SER A 155 15.77 2.19 9.56
CA SER A 155 14.38 2.62 9.47
C SER A 155 13.50 1.49 8.94
N ASP A 156 12.33 1.30 9.57
CA ASP A 156 11.25 0.47 9.05
C ASP A 156 10.45 1.22 7.96
N LEU A 157 10.60 2.54 7.81
CA LEU A 157 10.05 3.29 6.67
C LEU A 157 10.89 2.99 5.43
N SER A 158 10.32 2.22 4.50
CA SER A 158 11.03 1.71 3.32
C SER A 158 10.88 2.61 2.10
N ALA A 159 9.80 3.39 2.00
CA ALA A 159 9.60 4.33 0.90
C ALA A 159 8.70 5.50 1.30
N VAL A 160 8.96 6.65 0.66
CA VAL A 160 8.08 7.82 0.64
C VAL A 160 7.95 8.23 -0.81
N VAL A 161 6.74 8.12 -1.36
CA VAL A 161 6.47 8.36 -2.79
C VAL A 161 5.45 9.47 -2.94
N PRO A 162 5.73 10.52 -3.73
CA PRO A 162 4.76 11.58 -3.99
C PRO A 162 3.58 11.04 -4.79
N TYR A 163 2.40 11.64 -4.60
CA TYR A 163 1.32 11.41 -5.55
C TYR A 163 1.67 11.98 -6.92
N GLN A 164 1.35 11.23 -7.97
CA GLN A 164 1.28 11.70 -9.33
C GLN A 164 -0.06 12.42 -9.53
N THR A 165 0.03 13.67 -9.97
CA THR A 165 -1.10 14.58 -10.23
C THR A 165 -1.06 15.07 -11.68
N ASN A 166 -2.04 15.88 -12.08
CA ASN A 166 -2.09 16.55 -13.39
C ASN A 166 -0.85 17.39 -13.71
N GLU A 167 -0.21 17.94 -12.69
CA GLU A 167 0.95 18.81 -12.82
C GLU A 167 2.16 18.03 -12.29
N PRO A 168 3.09 17.60 -13.17
CA PRO A 168 4.26 16.85 -12.76
C PRO A 168 5.01 17.56 -11.63
N ASN A 169 5.35 16.84 -10.56
CA ASN A 169 6.09 17.33 -9.39
C ASN A 169 5.37 18.39 -8.51
N SER A 170 4.06 18.49 -8.58
CA SER A 170 3.28 19.47 -7.79
C SER A 170 2.71 18.93 -6.47
N SER A 171 2.84 17.63 -6.19
CA SER A 171 2.22 17.04 -5.00
C SER A 171 3.02 17.33 -3.73
N ASP A 172 2.45 18.13 -2.85
CA ASP A 172 2.92 18.30 -1.47
C ASP A 172 2.52 17.11 -0.56
N HIS A 173 1.79 16.13 -1.10
CA HIS A 173 1.36 14.94 -0.38
C HIS A 173 2.13 13.69 -0.79
N PHE A 174 2.36 12.80 0.17
CA PHE A 174 3.12 11.57 -0.04
C PHE A 174 2.40 10.35 0.53
N VAL A 175 2.71 9.21 -0.05
CA VAL A 175 2.40 7.89 0.51
C VAL A 175 3.64 7.33 1.18
N SER A 176 3.49 6.89 2.42
CA SER A 176 4.57 6.28 3.20
C SER A 176 4.36 4.78 3.31
N ALA A 177 5.40 4.00 2.99
CA ALA A 177 5.38 2.55 3.08
C ALA A 177 6.39 2.06 4.11
N TYR A 178 5.95 1.14 4.96
CA TYR A 178 6.79 0.50 5.96
C TYR A 178 7.10 -0.93 5.54
N THR A 179 8.32 -1.37 5.84
CA THR A 179 8.84 -2.69 5.52
C THR A 179 7.97 -3.80 6.12
N PHE A 180 8.03 -4.99 5.53
CA PHE A 180 7.38 -6.16 6.10
C PHE A 180 8.09 -6.62 7.37
N LYS A 181 7.32 -6.79 8.44
CA LYS A 181 7.80 -7.38 9.70
C LYS A 181 7.09 -8.69 9.98
N ALA A 182 7.84 -9.65 10.50
CA ALA A 182 7.25 -10.86 11.06
C ALA A 182 6.41 -10.48 12.27
N ILE A 183 5.13 -10.80 12.22
CA ILE A 183 4.21 -10.58 13.33
C ILE A 183 3.58 -11.91 13.74
N ARG A 184 3.34 -12.03 15.05
CA ARG A 184 2.49 -13.06 15.60
C ARG A 184 1.16 -12.41 15.95
N PRO A 185 0.06 -12.75 15.27
CA PRO A 185 -1.23 -12.20 15.61
C PRO A 185 -1.60 -12.55 17.05
N GLY A 186 -2.37 -11.67 17.67
CA GLY A 186 -3.04 -11.98 18.93
C GLY A 186 -4.02 -13.14 18.78
N LYS A 187 -4.50 -13.68 19.90
CA LYS A 187 -5.57 -14.70 19.84
C LYS A 187 -6.90 -13.98 19.61
N PHE A 188 -7.59 -14.25 18.50
CA PHE A 188 -9.00 -13.88 18.38
C PHE A 188 -9.84 -15.04 18.92
N HIS A 189 -10.83 -14.76 19.78
CA HIS A 189 -11.88 -15.74 20.07
C HIS A 189 -12.92 -15.68 18.95
N SER A 190 -13.15 -16.82 18.31
CA SER A 190 -14.36 -17.10 17.52
C SER A 190 -15.46 -17.62 18.43
#